data_AF-A0A849UA70-F1
#
_entry.id   AF-A0A849UA70-F1
#
_cell.length_a   1.000
_cell.length_b   1.000
_cell.length_c   1.000
_cell.angle_alpha   90.00
_cell.angle_beta   90.00
_cell.angle_gamma   90.00
#
_symmetry.space_group_name_H-M   'P 1'
#
loop_
_entity.id
_entity.type
_entity.pdbx_description
1 polymer ?
#
loop_
_entity_poly.entity_id
_entity_poly.type
_entity_poly.pdbx_seq_one_letter_code
_entity_poly.pdbx_strand_id
1 'polypeptide(L)'
;PVEVLVATGLAAFMGHLYPVFFSFQGGKGVATSLGVLLGVSWLLGLAVIATWLAVYKVGKISSLAALVASTLSSVYAWFIVGDIYIVGLTAVMTVFLLWRHRSNIQRLLAGVEGKSTAP
;
A
#
# COMPACT_ATOMS: atom_id res chain seq x y z
N PRO A 1 10.39 4.43 -20.75
CA PRO A 1 9.09 5.15 -20.76
C PRO A 1 8.39 5.00 -19.40
N VAL A 2 7.77 6.07 -18.90
CA VAL A 2 7.05 6.05 -17.61
C VAL A 2 5.88 5.06 -17.63
N GLU A 3 5.29 4.86 -18.80
CA GLU A 3 4.21 3.93 -19.07
C GLU A 3 4.62 2.48 -18.80
N VAL A 4 5.84 2.10 -19.21
CA VAL A 4 6.39 0.76 -18.97
C VAL A 4 6.68 0.55 -17.49
N LEU A 5 7.18 1.59 -16.80
CA LEU A 5 7.40 1.54 -15.35
C LEU A 5 6.08 1.34 -14.60
N VAL A 6 5.04 2.10 -14.97
CA VAL A 6 3.70 2.00 -14.39
C VAL A 6 3.08 0.63 -14.64
N ALA A 7 3.13 0.13 -15.89
CA ALA A 7 2.62 -1.18 -16.23
C ALA A 7 3.34 -2.30 -15.48
N THR A 8 4.67 -2.22 -15.36
CA THR A 8 5.48 -3.21 -14.63
C THR A 8 5.17 -3.19 -13.13
N GLY A 9 5.08 -2.00 -12.53
CA GLY A 9 4.74 -1.84 -11.12
C GLY A 9 3.34 -2.37 -10.81
N LEU A 10 2.36 -2.06 -11.67
CA LEU A 10 1.01 -2.57 -11.53
C LEU A 10 0.94 -4.08 -11.74
N ALA A 11 1.65 -4.64 -12.72
CA ALA A 11 1.72 -6.08 -12.96
C ALA A 11 2.31 -6.83 -11.76
N ALA A 12 3.41 -6.32 -11.18
CA ALA A 12 4.01 -6.90 -9.97
C ALA A 12 3.04 -6.87 -8.78
N PHE A 13 2.37 -5.74 -8.58
CA PHE A 13 1.36 -5.60 -7.53
C PHE A 13 0.17 -6.55 -7.73
N MET A 14 -0.39 -6.59 -8.94
CA MET A 14 -1.50 -7.48 -9.29
C MET A 14 -1.12 -8.96 -9.17
N GLY A 15 0.09 -9.33 -9.59
CA GLY A 15 0.61 -10.68 -9.45
C GLY A 15 0.75 -11.12 -7.99
N HIS A 16 1.01 -10.19 -7.07
CA HIS A 16 0.99 -10.49 -5.62
C HIS A 16 -0.43 -10.61 -5.05
N LEU A 17 -1.39 -9.82 -5.56
CA LEU A 17 -2.79 -9.86 -5.12
C LEU A 17 -3.52 -11.10 -5.63
N TYR A 18 -3.23 -11.51 -6.86
CA TYR A 18 -3.88 -12.61 -7.57
C TYR A 18 -2.83 -13.49 -8.28
N PRO A 19 -1.97 -14.18 -7.51
CA PRO A 19 -0.92 -15.03 -8.07
C PRO A 19 -1.52 -16.25 -8.77
N VAL A 20 -1.11 -16.46 -10.03
CA VAL A 20 -1.53 -17.60 -10.85
C VAL A 20 -1.14 -18.93 -10.19
N PHE A 21 0.02 -18.97 -9.53
CA PHE A 21 0.57 -20.17 -8.89
C PHE A 21 -0.12 -20.56 -7.57
N PHE A 22 -0.96 -19.69 -7.00
CA PHE A 22 -1.69 -19.95 -5.76
C PHE A 22 -3.21 -19.78 -5.94
N SER A 23 -3.73 -20.22 -7.08
CA SER A 23 -5.17 -20.19 -7.39
C SER A 23 -5.81 -18.80 -7.22
N PHE A 24 -5.06 -17.75 -7.57
CA PHE A 24 -5.45 -16.34 -7.42
C PHE A 24 -5.74 -15.91 -5.97
N GLN A 25 -5.25 -16.66 -4.98
CA GLN A 25 -5.34 -16.34 -3.56
C GLN A 25 -4.03 -15.70 -3.08
N GLY A 26 -3.94 -14.37 -3.22
CA GLY A 26 -2.76 -13.61 -2.84
C GLY A 26 -2.88 -12.83 -1.55
N GLY A 27 -1.86 -12.01 -1.29
CA GLY A 27 -1.77 -11.17 -0.11
C GLY A 27 -2.60 -9.88 -0.20
N LYS A 28 -2.24 -8.91 0.66
CA LYS A 28 -2.83 -7.57 0.66
C LYS A 28 -2.03 -6.52 -0.11
N GLY A 29 -0.80 -6.85 -0.52
CA GLY A 29 -0.01 -5.99 -1.41
C GLY A 29 0.80 -4.88 -0.76
N VAL A 30 0.83 -4.74 0.57
CA VAL A 30 1.54 -3.63 1.26
C VAL A 30 3.05 -3.62 0.95
N ALA A 31 3.72 -4.78 1.08
CA ALA A 31 5.16 -4.87 0.83
C ALA A 31 5.48 -4.66 -0.66
N THR A 32 4.70 -5.26 -1.55
CA THR A 32 4.86 -5.08 -3.01
C THR A 32 4.61 -3.64 -3.42
N SER A 33 3.60 -2.97 -2.85
CA SER A 33 3.36 -1.56 -3.14
C SER A 33 4.52 -0.70 -2.70
N LEU A 34 5.08 -0.95 -1.51
CA LEU A 34 6.25 -0.23 -1.05
C LEU A 34 7.45 -0.44 -1.98
N GLY A 35 7.70 -1.67 -2.42
CA GLY A 35 8.76 -1.98 -3.38
C GLY A 35 8.60 -1.24 -4.70
N VAL A 36 7.37 -1.19 -5.24
CA VAL A 36 7.05 -0.42 -6.45
C VAL A 36 7.35 1.06 -6.23
N LEU A 37 6.90 1.65 -5.11
CA LEU A 37 7.11 3.07 -4.83
C LEU A 37 8.60 3.41 -4.65
N LEU A 38 9.39 2.56 -3.98
CA LEU A 38 10.84 2.72 -3.87
C LEU A 38 11.54 2.63 -5.22
N GLY A 39 11.08 1.73 -6.10
CA GLY A 39 11.59 1.59 -7.46
C GLY A 39 11.24 2.78 -8.37
N VAL A 40 10.08 3.41 -8.16
CA VAL A 40 9.69 4.65 -8.85
C VAL A 40 10.49 5.85 -8.34
N SER A 41 10.55 6.02 -7.02
CA SER A 41 11.32 7.09 -6.37
C SER A 41 11.63 6.69 -4.94
N TRP A 42 12.92 6.62 -4.61
CA TRP A 42 13.36 6.29 -3.25
C TRP A 42 12.77 7.25 -2.21
N LEU A 43 12.62 8.54 -2.55
CA LEU A 43 12.05 9.55 -1.66
C LEU A 43 10.55 9.34 -1.43
N LEU A 44 9.81 8.94 -2.47
CA LEU A 44 8.39 8.58 -2.35
C LEU A 44 8.21 7.35 -1.45
N GLY A 45 9.01 6.31 -1.67
CA GLY A 45 8.99 5.12 -0.83
C GLY A 45 9.35 5.41 0.63
N LEU A 46 10.36 6.26 0.87
CA LEU A 46 10.72 6.71 2.23
C LEU A 46 9.60 7.50 2.91
N ALA A 47 8.91 8.39 2.19
CA ALA A 47 7.76 9.12 2.74
C ALA A 47 6.66 8.16 3.20
N VAL A 48 6.37 7.13 2.40
CA VAL A 48 5.40 6.08 2.77
C VAL A 48 5.87 5.26 3.97
N ILE A 49 7.15 4.87 4.03
CA ILE A 49 7.72 4.16 5.20
C ILE A 49 7.63 5.03 6.46
N ALA A 50 8.02 6.30 6.37
CA ALA A 50 8.00 7.23 7.49
C ALA A 50 6.59 7.39 8.05
N THR A 51 5.60 7.58 7.18
CA THR A 51 4.18 7.67 7.55
C THR A 51 3.68 6.37 8.17
N TRP A 52 4.01 5.22 7.59
CA TRP A 52 3.66 3.93 8.15
C TRP A 52 4.23 3.77 9.57
N LEU A 53 5.52 4.06 9.76
CA LEU A 53 6.19 3.97 11.06
C LEU A 53 5.59 4.94 12.08
N ALA A 54 5.29 6.17 11.68
CA ALA A 54 4.68 7.17 12.55
C ALA A 54 3.30 6.72 13.05
N VAL A 55 2.43 6.27 12.14
CA VAL A 55 1.09 5.80 12.49
C VAL A 55 1.16 4.52 13.32
N TYR A 56 2.06 3.59 12.97
CA TYR A 56 2.24 2.35 13.73
C TYR A 56 2.76 2.62 15.15
N LYS A 57 3.68 3.57 15.32
CA LYS A 57 4.24 3.90 16.64
C LYS A 57 3.18 4.46 17.60
N VAL A 58 2.23 5.23 17.09
CA VAL A 58 1.13 5.82 17.88
C VAL A 58 0.01 4.79 18.09
N GLY A 59 -0.47 4.17 17.01
CA GLY A 59 -1.66 3.31 17.05
C GLY A 59 -1.39 1.85 17.39
N LYS A 60 -0.14 1.37 17.27
CA LYS A 60 0.27 -0.06 17.39
C LYS A 60 -0.52 -1.03 16.51
N ILE A 61 -1.15 -0.52 15.45
CA ILE A 61 -1.96 -1.32 14.52
C ILE A 61 -1.37 -1.22 13.11
N SER A 62 -0.80 -2.33 12.64
CA SER A 62 -0.09 -2.39 11.34
C SER A 62 -1.01 -2.12 10.15
N SER A 63 -2.27 -2.57 10.19
CA SER A 63 -3.23 -2.34 9.10
C SER A 63 -3.65 -0.88 9.00
N LEU A 64 -3.87 -0.19 10.13
CA LEU A 64 -4.15 1.23 10.17
C LEU A 64 -2.99 2.02 9.56
N ALA A 65 -1.76 1.69 9.95
CA ALA A 65 -0.57 2.28 9.37
C ALA A 65 -0.49 2.05 7.84
N ALA A 66 -0.78 0.83 7.37
CA ALA A 66 -0.80 0.53 5.94
C ALA A 66 -1.87 1.32 5.19
N LEU A 67 -3.08 1.44 5.74
CA LEU A 67 -4.18 2.19 5.13
C LEU A 67 -3.84 3.67 5.01
N VAL A 68 -3.40 4.30 6.10
CA VAL A 68 -3.03 5.72 6.11
C VAL A 68 -1.87 5.98 5.16
N ALA A 69 -0.81 5.18 5.21
CA ALA A 69 0.35 5.35 4.34
C ALA A 69 0.00 5.14 2.86
N SER A 70 -0.87 4.17 2.54
CA SER A 70 -1.35 3.95 1.17
C SER A 70 -2.17 5.13 0.66
N THR A 71 -3.14 5.64 1.43
CA THR A 71 -3.96 6.78 1.02
C THR A 71 -3.11 8.03 0.79
N LEU A 72 -2.10 8.28 1.65
CA LEU A 72 -1.19 9.42 1.48
C LEU A 72 -0.18 9.23 0.35
N SER A 73 0.03 8.00 -0.14
CA SER A 73 0.98 7.74 -1.22
C SER A 73 0.67 8.51 -2.50
N SER A 74 -0.62 8.70 -2.85
CA SER A 74 -1.02 9.49 -4.02
C SER A 74 -0.78 10.98 -3.85
N VAL A 75 -0.96 11.48 -2.63
CA VAL A 75 -0.63 12.87 -2.28
C VAL A 75 0.89 13.08 -2.39
N TYR A 76 1.68 12.15 -1.85
CA TYR A 76 3.13 12.20 -1.97
C TYR A 76 3.61 12.08 -3.41
N ALA A 77 3.00 11.19 -4.22
CA ALA A 77 3.33 11.07 -5.63
C ALA A 77 3.14 12.40 -6.38
N TRP A 78 2.06 13.13 -6.08
CA TRP A 78 1.79 14.44 -6.68
C TRP A 78 2.87 15.47 -6.32
N PHE A 79 3.25 15.58 -5.05
CA PHE A 79 4.19 16.61 -4.60
C PHE A 79 5.68 16.26 -4.82
N ILE A 80 6.04 14.97 -4.76
CA ILE A 80 7.44 14.52 -4.86
C ILE A 80 7.84 14.22 -6.30
N VAL A 81 6.95 13.59 -7.07
CA VAL A 81 7.25 13.14 -8.44
C VAL A 81 6.62 14.05 -9.48
N GLY A 82 5.37 14.49 -9.26
CA GLY A 82 4.68 15.42 -10.16
C GLY A 82 4.25 14.82 -11.50
N ASP A 83 4.39 13.51 -11.69
CA ASP A 83 3.99 12.79 -12.91
C ASP A 83 2.59 12.18 -12.75
N ILE A 84 1.70 12.49 -13.69
CA ILE A 84 0.29 12.07 -13.63
C ILE A 84 0.11 10.54 -13.73
N TYR A 85 1.00 9.84 -14.44
CA TYR A 85 0.93 8.39 -14.55
C TYR A 85 1.34 7.71 -13.24
N ILE A 86 2.34 8.25 -12.54
CA ILE A 86 2.73 7.78 -11.21
C ILE A 86 1.64 8.06 -10.18
N VAL A 87 1.02 9.24 -10.23
CA VAL A 87 -0.14 9.56 -9.38
C VAL A 87 -1.28 8.57 -9.66
N GLY A 88 -1.60 8.31 -10.94
CA GLY A 88 -2.58 7.30 -11.33
C GLY A 88 -2.25 5.90 -10.81
N LEU A 89 -0.99 5.45 -10.94
CA LEU A 89 -0.52 4.17 -10.41
C LEU A 89 -0.78 4.06 -8.90
N THR A 90 -0.35 5.05 -8.12
CA THR A 90 -0.54 5.04 -6.66
C THR A 90 -2.02 5.08 -6.27
N ALA A 91 -2.86 5.79 -7.02
CA ALA A 91 -4.30 5.87 -6.77
C ALA A 91 -4.96 4.50 -7.01
N VAL A 92 -4.64 3.84 -8.12
CA VAL A 92 -5.12 2.48 -8.42
C VAL A 92 -4.67 1.49 -7.34
N MET A 93 -3.39 1.51 -6.98
CA MET A 93 -2.85 0.64 -5.94
C MET A 93 -3.51 0.87 -4.58
N THR A 94 -3.78 2.14 -4.24
CA THR A 94 -4.52 2.52 -3.02
C THR A 94 -5.93 1.93 -3.02
N VAL A 95 -6.69 2.05 -4.11
CA VAL A 95 -8.04 1.47 -4.21
C VAL A 95 -8.03 -0.04 -3.97
N PHE A 96 -7.11 -0.76 -4.62
CA PHE A 96 -6.96 -2.20 -4.41
C PHE A 96 -6.53 -2.53 -2.98
N LEU A 97 -5.61 -1.78 -2.39
CA LEU A 97 -5.18 -1.96 -1.00
C LEU A 97 -6.36 -1.81 -0.04
N LEU A 98 -7.15 -0.75 -0.18
CA LEU A 98 -8.35 -0.52 0.62
C LEU A 98 -9.33 -1.69 0.49
N TRP A 99 -9.57 -2.16 -0.74
CA TRP A 99 -10.47 -3.28 -1.00
C TRP A 99 -9.98 -4.61 -0.39
N ARG A 100 -8.68 -4.91 -0.49
CA ARG A 100 -8.06 -6.09 0.14
C ARG A 100 -8.06 -6.00 1.67
N HIS A 101 -8.10 -4.79 2.23
CA HIS A 101 -8.15 -4.55 3.67
C HIS A 101 -9.56 -4.39 4.23
N ARG A 102 -10.63 -4.63 3.47
CA ARG A 102 -12.02 -4.49 3.94
C ARG A 102 -12.30 -5.17 5.29
N SER A 103 -11.73 -6.36 5.53
CA SER A 103 -11.89 -7.08 6.79
C SER A 103 -11.10 -6.45 7.95
N ASN A 104 -9.94 -5.87 7.68
CA ASN A 104 -9.23 -5.03 8.65
C ASN A 104 -10.01 -3.75 8.95
N ILE A 105 -10.51 -3.07 7.92
CA ILE A 105 -11.32 -1.87 8.12
C ILE A 105 -12.53 -2.18 9.02
N GLN A 106 -13.23 -3.30 8.79
CA GLN A 106 -14.32 -3.74 9.66
C GLN A 106 -13.87 -3.99 11.11
N ARG A 107 -12.71 -4.62 11.32
CA ARG A 107 -12.16 -4.89 12.67
C ARG A 107 -11.66 -3.63 13.37
N LEU A 108 -11.09 -2.68 12.62
CA LEU A 108 -10.71 -1.35 13.11
C LEU A 108 -11.94 -0.59 13.59
N LEU A 109 -13.00 -0.55 12.78
CA LEU A 109 -14.27 0.10 13.13
C LEU A 109 -14.95 -0.55 14.33
N ALA A 110 -14.82 -1.87 14.48
CA ALA A 110 -15.31 -2.60 15.64
C ALA A 110 -14.39 -2.50 16.88
N GLY A 111 -13.23 -1.83 16.78
CA GLY A 111 -12.27 -1.70 17.90
C GLY A 111 -11.65 -3.02 18.36
N VAL A 112 -11.69 -4.06 17.52
CA VAL A 112 -11.16 -5.41 17.84
C VAL A 112 -9.79 -5.67 17.22
N GLU A 113 -9.31 -4.76 16.38
CA GLU A 113 -7.98 -4.86 15.80
C GLU A 113 -6.89 -4.37 16.77
N GLY A 114 -5.77 -5.08 16.86
CA GLY A 114 -4.68 -4.74 17.78
C GLY A 114 -4.76 -5.38 19.17
N LYS A 115 -5.79 -6.21 19.45
CA LYS A 115 -5.72 -7.18 20.55
C LYS A 115 -4.71 -8.27 20.15
N SER A 116 -3.44 -8.02 20.45
CA SER A 116 -2.45 -9.07 20.56
C SER A 116 -2.87 -9.95 21.73
N THR A 117 -3.73 -10.94 21.49
CA THR A 117 -3.78 -12.13 22.34
C THR A 117 -2.49 -12.91 22.08
N ALA A 118 -1.38 -12.39 22.59
CA ALA A 118 -0.28 -13.26 22.94
C ALA A 118 -0.74 -14.00 24.21
N PRO A 119 -0.65 -15.34 24.26
CA PRO A 119 -0.86 -16.09 25.50
C PRO A 119 0.15 -15.70 26.57
#